data_AF-A0A1C5LDT8-F1
#
_entry.id   AF-A0A1C5LDT8-F1
#
_cell.length_a   1.000
_cell.length_b   1.000
_cell.length_c   1.000
_cell.angle_alpha   90.00
_cell.angle_beta   90.00
_cell.angle_gamma   90.00
#
_symmetry.space_group_name_H-M   'P 1'
#
loop_
_entity.id
_entity.type
_entity.pdbx_description
1 polymer ?
#
loop_
_entity_poly.entity_id
_entity_poly.type
_entity_poly.pdbx_seq_one_letter_code
_entity_poly.pdbx_strand_id
1 'polypeptide(L)'
;MDTWYGSKGVEVVFACGGGIYTSAAEAAVKTGGKVIGVDSDQSATIDDYKEGLTVTSAMKGLQVTIDNVLDAVLDNEWDKYVGKIENLGMESPDPAENYVQLPEETTQWDGTFTKEDYQKLVQRMYNGEYEVSSDSTTFPETEITATDYGSIK
;
A
#
# COMPACT_ATOMS: atom_id res chain seq x y z
N MET A 1 -14.85 -11.65 -3.74
CA MET A 1 -14.06 -11.23 -4.92
C MET A 1 -14.17 -12.18 -6.13
N ASP A 2 -14.90 -13.30 -6.05
CA ASP A 2 -14.97 -14.30 -7.15
C ASP A 2 -15.41 -13.72 -8.51
N THR A 3 -16.37 -12.79 -8.54
CA THR A 3 -16.80 -12.15 -9.81
C THR A 3 -15.71 -11.33 -10.47
N TRP A 4 -14.87 -10.66 -9.68
CA TRP A 4 -13.82 -9.79 -10.20
C TRP A 4 -12.76 -10.61 -10.94
N TYR A 5 -12.17 -11.60 -10.26
CA TYR A 5 -11.19 -12.46 -10.89
C TYR A 5 -11.82 -13.39 -11.93
N GLY A 6 -12.91 -14.07 -11.59
CA GLY A 6 -13.45 -15.17 -12.39
C GLY A 6 -14.27 -14.75 -13.61
N SER A 7 -14.84 -13.54 -13.63
CA SER A 7 -15.73 -13.12 -14.72
C SER A 7 -15.38 -11.77 -15.33
N LYS A 8 -14.68 -10.90 -14.60
CA LYS A 8 -14.26 -9.58 -15.11
C LYS A 8 -12.79 -9.54 -15.57
N GLY A 9 -12.06 -10.66 -15.48
CA GLY A 9 -10.66 -10.75 -15.90
C GLY A 9 -9.71 -9.88 -15.07
N VAL A 10 -10.09 -9.53 -13.84
CA VAL A 10 -9.19 -8.83 -12.91
C VAL A 10 -8.06 -9.78 -12.54
N GLU A 11 -6.82 -9.36 -12.68
CA GLU A 11 -5.64 -10.19 -12.38
C GLU A 11 -5.07 -9.91 -10.99
N VAL A 12 -5.22 -8.67 -10.50
CA VAL A 12 -4.71 -8.22 -9.21
C VAL A 12 -5.77 -7.39 -8.48
N VAL A 13 -5.96 -7.62 -7.17
CA VAL A 13 -6.81 -6.77 -6.33
C VAL A 13 -6.00 -6.14 -5.21
N PHE A 14 -6.11 -4.81 -5.10
CA PHE A 14 -5.67 -4.08 -3.93
C PHE A 14 -6.72 -4.14 -2.82
N ALA A 15 -6.43 -4.88 -1.75
CA ALA A 15 -7.38 -5.17 -0.68
C ALA A 15 -7.27 -4.20 0.50
N CYS A 16 -7.53 -2.91 0.25
CA CYS A 16 -7.29 -1.82 1.21
C CYS A 16 -8.34 -1.62 2.32
N GLY A 17 -8.97 -2.71 2.78
CA GLY A 17 -10.05 -2.67 3.79
C GLY A 17 -9.74 -3.40 5.09
N GLY A 18 -8.46 -3.66 5.40
CA GLY A 18 -8.09 -4.54 6.50
C GLY A 18 -8.45 -6.00 6.18
N GLY A 19 -9.25 -6.65 7.03
CA GLY A 19 -9.57 -8.09 6.93
C GLY A 19 -10.27 -8.56 5.64
N ILE A 20 -10.68 -7.64 4.74
CA ILE A 20 -11.28 -8.00 3.45
C ILE A 20 -10.34 -8.78 2.53
N TYR A 21 -9.02 -8.69 2.77
CA TYR A 21 -8.01 -9.41 1.98
C TYR A 21 -8.30 -10.92 1.92
N THR A 22 -8.91 -11.50 2.96
CA THR A 22 -9.29 -12.91 3.03
C THR A 22 -10.16 -13.32 1.83
N SER A 23 -11.21 -12.55 1.51
CA SER A 23 -12.06 -12.81 0.34
C SER A 23 -11.32 -12.62 -1.00
N ALA A 24 -10.35 -11.71 -1.05
CA ALA A 24 -9.51 -11.50 -2.22
C ALA A 24 -8.54 -12.68 -2.42
N ALA A 25 -7.89 -13.14 -1.36
CA ALA A 25 -6.96 -14.26 -1.37
C ALA A 25 -7.66 -15.57 -1.78
N GLU A 26 -8.80 -15.91 -1.14
CA GLU A 26 -9.56 -17.11 -1.49
C GLU A 26 -9.99 -17.14 -2.97
N ALA A 27 -10.43 -15.99 -3.50
CA ALA A 27 -10.83 -15.87 -4.90
C ALA A 27 -9.63 -15.96 -5.85
N ALA A 28 -8.52 -15.29 -5.51
CA ALA A 28 -7.28 -15.31 -6.27
C ALA A 28 -6.70 -16.73 -6.37
N VAL A 29 -6.72 -17.52 -5.27
CA VAL A 29 -6.28 -18.92 -5.27
C VAL A 29 -7.06 -19.76 -6.29
N LYS A 30 -8.38 -19.61 -6.36
CA LYS A 30 -9.25 -20.37 -7.29
C LYS A 30 -9.03 -20.03 -8.75
N THR A 31 -8.61 -18.80 -9.04
CA THR A 31 -8.61 -18.21 -10.39
C THR A 31 -7.23 -17.93 -10.95
N GLY A 32 -6.18 -18.01 -10.12
CA GLY A 32 -4.82 -17.66 -10.49
C GLY A 32 -4.50 -16.16 -10.38
N GLY A 33 -5.36 -15.37 -9.74
CA GLY A 33 -5.11 -13.95 -9.49
C GLY A 33 -4.06 -13.69 -8.39
N LYS A 34 -3.84 -12.41 -8.08
CA LYS A 34 -2.89 -11.91 -7.07
C LYS A 34 -3.49 -10.83 -6.18
N VAL A 35 -2.89 -10.58 -5.02
CA VAL A 35 -3.38 -9.60 -4.04
C VAL A 35 -2.30 -8.56 -3.72
N ILE A 36 -2.70 -7.30 -3.53
CA ILE A 36 -1.89 -6.27 -2.88
C ILE A 36 -2.47 -6.03 -1.48
N GLY A 37 -1.63 -6.19 -0.46
CA GLY A 37 -1.97 -5.97 0.96
C GLY A 37 -1.88 -4.51 1.41
N VAL A 38 -2.18 -4.25 2.68
CA VAL A 38 -2.11 -2.92 3.32
C VAL A 38 -1.60 -2.96 4.76
N ASP A 39 -1.30 -1.77 5.29
CA ASP A 39 -0.91 -1.47 6.66
C ASP A 39 0.47 -2.03 7.04
N SER A 40 0.64 -3.34 7.04
CA SER A 40 1.93 -4.01 7.26
C SER A 40 2.38 -4.73 6.00
N ASP A 41 3.58 -5.31 6.02
CA ASP A 41 3.92 -6.34 5.05
C ASP A 41 3.02 -7.57 5.32
N GLN A 42 2.01 -7.76 4.47
CA GLN A 42 1.04 -8.85 4.59
C GLN A 42 1.44 -10.10 3.79
N SER A 43 2.62 -10.12 3.17
CA SER A 43 3.06 -11.24 2.34
C SER A 43 2.97 -12.58 3.07
N ALA A 44 3.50 -12.67 4.29
CA ALA A 44 3.45 -13.91 5.08
C ALA A 44 2.00 -14.39 5.32
N THR A 45 1.09 -13.48 5.68
CA THR A 45 -0.30 -13.82 6.01
C THR A 45 -1.15 -14.15 4.79
N ILE A 46 -0.94 -13.44 3.68
CA ILE A 46 -1.69 -13.68 2.44
C ILE A 46 -1.13 -14.94 1.75
N ASP A 47 0.17 -15.16 1.77
CA ASP A 47 0.80 -16.32 1.13
C ASP A 47 0.58 -17.63 1.87
N ASP A 48 0.08 -17.61 3.12
CA ASP A 48 -0.46 -18.80 3.80
C ASP A 48 -1.62 -19.43 3.01
N TYR A 49 -2.34 -18.66 2.18
CA TYR A 49 -3.36 -19.18 1.27
C TYR A 49 -2.76 -19.87 0.05
N LYS A 50 -1.64 -19.35 -0.46
CA LYS A 50 -0.84 -19.88 -1.57
C LYS A 50 0.46 -19.10 -1.70
N GLU A 51 1.58 -19.80 -1.82
CA GLU A 51 2.89 -19.17 -2.03
C GLU A 51 2.88 -18.22 -3.24
N GLY A 52 3.41 -17.01 -3.04
CA GLY A 52 3.53 -15.98 -4.07
C GLY A 52 2.20 -15.36 -4.47
N LEU A 53 1.17 -15.38 -3.63
CA LEU A 53 -0.11 -14.76 -3.92
C LEU A 53 -0.04 -13.23 -3.80
N THR A 54 0.83 -12.73 -2.94
CA THR A 54 1.03 -11.30 -2.63
C THR A 54 1.98 -10.64 -3.62
N VAL A 55 1.50 -9.66 -4.37
CA VAL A 55 2.38 -8.83 -5.24
C VAL A 55 3.22 -7.88 -4.43
N THR A 56 2.61 -7.18 -3.47
CA THR A 56 3.27 -6.27 -2.53
C THR A 56 2.27 -5.91 -1.41
N SER A 57 2.66 -5.03 -0.49
CA SER A 57 1.74 -4.39 0.46
C SER A 57 1.97 -2.89 0.48
N ALA A 58 0.90 -2.10 0.41
CA ALA A 58 0.98 -0.65 0.64
C ALA A 58 1.06 -0.41 2.16
N MET A 59 2.28 -0.37 2.69
CA MET A 59 2.50 -0.29 4.13
C MET A 59 2.21 1.11 4.66
N LYS A 60 1.82 1.14 5.93
CA LYS A 60 1.54 2.32 6.72
C LYS A 60 2.21 2.17 8.09
N GLY A 61 3.08 3.10 8.43
CA GLY A 61 3.90 3.14 9.66
C GLY A 61 3.11 3.41 10.93
N LEU A 62 1.97 2.74 11.13
CA LEU A 62 1.15 2.83 12.34
C LEU A 62 1.97 2.46 13.59
N GLN A 63 2.77 1.39 13.51
CA GLN A 63 3.61 0.96 14.63
C GLN A 63 4.64 2.04 14.99
N VAL A 64 5.41 2.52 14.02
CA VAL A 64 6.40 3.60 14.22
C VAL A 64 5.74 4.84 14.82
N THR A 65 4.55 5.21 14.33
CA THR A 65 3.79 6.36 14.86
C THR A 65 3.40 6.15 16.32
N ILE A 66 2.90 4.96 16.67
CA ILE A 66 2.51 4.62 18.04
C ILE A 66 3.73 4.64 18.95
N ASP A 67 4.83 4.01 18.54
CA ASP A 67 6.05 3.91 19.32
C ASP A 67 6.63 5.32 19.57
N ASN A 68 6.77 6.16 18.54
CA ASN A 68 7.27 7.53 18.67
C ASN A 68 6.45 8.37 19.65
N VAL A 69 5.12 8.27 19.61
CA VAL A 69 4.24 9.04 20.48
C VAL A 69 4.28 8.50 21.92
N LEU A 70 4.32 7.18 22.10
CA LEU A 70 4.44 6.57 23.43
C LEU A 70 5.79 6.92 24.07
N ASP A 71 6.88 6.84 23.32
CA ASP A 71 8.21 7.21 23.78
C ASP A 71 8.24 8.69 24.21
N ALA A 72 7.69 9.59 23.40
CA ALA A 72 7.59 11.00 23.76
C ALA A 72 6.75 11.23 25.03
N VAL A 73 5.69 10.46 25.27
CA VAL A 73 4.93 10.55 26.53
C VAL A 73 5.78 10.10 27.71
N LEU A 74 6.52 8.99 27.56
CA LEU A 74 7.40 8.46 28.61
C LEU A 74 8.56 9.42 28.93
N ASP A 75 9.07 10.12 27.92
CA ASP A 75 10.17 11.09 28.03
C ASP A 75 9.71 12.49 28.48
N ASN A 76 8.42 12.68 28.80
CA ASN A 76 7.82 13.98 29.14
C ASN A 76 7.90 15.03 28.00
N GLU A 77 7.86 14.56 26.75
CA GLU A 77 7.90 15.37 25.53
C GLU A 77 6.54 15.46 24.82
N TRP A 78 5.43 15.16 25.51
CA TRP A 78 4.07 15.22 24.96
C TRP A 78 3.71 16.59 24.33
N ASP A 79 4.31 17.67 24.83
CA ASP A 79 4.16 19.02 24.28
C ASP A 79 4.59 19.13 22.81
N LYS A 80 5.40 18.18 22.31
CA LYS A 80 5.74 18.07 20.89
C LYS A 80 4.56 17.65 20.02
N TYR A 81 3.57 16.95 20.56
CA TYR A 81 2.47 16.32 19.80
C TYR A 81 1.08 16.90 20.14
N VAL A 82 0.87 17.35 21.38
CA VAL A 82 -0.45 17.78 21.85
C VAL A 82 -1.07 18.88 20.98
N GLY A 83 -2.32 18.67 20.57
CA GLY A 83 -3.08 19.65 19.78
C GLY A 83 -2.58 19.86 18.34
N LYS A 84 -1.67 19.01 17.85
CA LYS A 84 -1.16 19.07 16.47
C LYS A 84 -1.79 17.99 15.59
N ILE A 85 -1.83 18.29 14.30
CA ILE A 85 -2.16 17.34 13.24
C ILE A 85 -0.87 17.14 12.44
N GLU A 86 -0.44 15.89 12.33
CA GLU A 86 0.72 15.52 11.53
C GLU A 86 0.26 14.82 10.25
N ASN A 87 0.94 15.13 9.14
CA ASN A 87 0.73 14.44 7.87
C ASN A 87 1.92 13.54 7.62
N LEU A 88 1.79 12.28 8.04
CA LEU A 88 2.87 11.31 8.04
C LEU A 88 2.88 10.53 6.72
N GLY A 89 3.83 10.86 5.85
CA GLY A 89 3.95 10.28 4.52
C GLY A 89 5.40 9.98 4.18
N MET A 90 5.92 10.68 3.18
CA MET A 90 7.31 10.60 2.76
C MET A 90 8.14 11.66 3.46
N GLU A 91 9.18 11.24 4.17
CA GLU A 91 10.11 12.08 4.94
C GLU A 91 11.53 12.05 4.36
N SER A 92 11.84 11.04 3.53
CA SER A 92 13.18 10.74 3.03
C SER A 92 13.14 10.13 1.62
N PRO A 93 14.20 10.31 0.82
CA PRO A 93 14.39 9.55 -0.41
C PRO A 93 14.67 8.05 -0.17
N ASP A 94 15.00 7.65 1.07
CA ASP A 94 15.07 6.23 1.46
C ASP A 94 13.67 5.70 1.82
N PRO A 95 13.12 4.71 1.08
CA PRO A 95 11.82 4.13 1.40
C PRO A 95 11.66 3.61 2.83
N ALA A 96 12.74 3.12 3.45
CA ALA A 96 12.67 2.52 4.79
C ALA A 96 12.48 3.57 5.91
N GLU A 97 12.80 4.83 5.63
CA GLU A 97 12.65 5.94 6.58
C GLU A 97 11.28 6.63 6.48
N ASN A 98 10.44 6.21 5.54
CA ASN A 98 9.12 6.80 5.30
C ASN A 98 8.01 6.13 6.14
N TYR A 99 6.93 6.87 6.39
CA TYR A 99 5.73 6.36 7.05
C TYR A 99 4.80 5.59 6.10
N VAL A 100 4.98 5.72 4.79
CA VAL A 100 4.27 4.92 3.78
C VAL A 100 5.25 4.45 2.70
N GLN A 101 5.19 3.17 2.36
CA GLN A 101 6.19 2.50 1.52
C GLN A 101 5.72 1.12 1.05
N LEU A 102 6.42 0.55 0.07
CA LEU A 102 6.34 -0.87 -0.28
C LEU A 102 7.44 -1.66 0.47
N PRO A 103 7.18 -2.92 0.89
CA PRO A 103 8.22 -3.76 1.48
C PRO A 103 9.15 -4.27 0.38
N GLU A 104 10.39 -3.78 0.37
CA GLU A 104 11.29 -4.02 -0.76
C GLU A 104 11.65 -5.49 -0.98
N GLU A 105 11.75 -6.27 0.10
CA GLU A 105 12.22 -7.66 0.07
C GLU A 105 11.13 -8.67 -0.34
N THR A 106 9.87 -8.36 -0.06
CA THR A 106 8.72 -9.26 -0.31
C THR A 106 7.88 -8.82 -1.50
N THR A 107 8.15 -7.64 -2.05
CA THR A 107 7.53 -7.20 -3.31
C THR A 107 8.00 -8.06 -4.47
N GLN A 108 7.04 -8.53 -5.27
CA GLN A 108 7.29 -9.23 -6.54
C GLN A 108 7.67 -8.20 -7.61
N TRP A 109 8.97 -7.95 -7.75
CA TRP A 109 9.55 -7.15 -8.84
C TRP A 109 9.60 -7.94 -10.14
N ASP A 110 9.61 -7.24 -11.27
CA ASP A 110 9.82 -7.87 -12.58
C ASP A 110 10.85 -7.10 -13.43
N GLY A 111 11.09 -7.56 -14.66
CA GLY A 111 12.06 -6.94 -15.57
C GLY A 111 11.62 -5.58 -16.14
N THR A 112 10.38 -5.16 -15.91
CA THR A 112 9.81 -3.88 -16.35
C THR A 112 9.73 -2.86 -15.24
N PHE A 113 9.69 -3.30 -13.98
CA PHE A 113 9.75 -2.45 -12.79
C PHE A 113 10.55 -3.14 -11.68
N THR A 114 11.77 -2.66 -11.45
CA THR A 114 12.68 -3.23 -10.45
C THR A 114 12.63 -2.48 -9.11
N LYS A 115 13.25 -3.06 -8.08
CA LYS A 115 13.49 -2.40 -6.79
C LYS A 115 14.17 -1.04 -6.97
N GLU A 116 15.18 -0.94 -7.85
CA GLU A 116 15.86 0.32 -8.14
C GLU A 116 14.95 1.35 -8.81
N ASP A 117 14.00 0.92 -9.65
CA ASP A 117 13.05 1.84 -10.29
C ASP A 117 12.04 2.39 -9.27
N TYR A 118 11.61 1.58 -8.31
CA TYR A 118 10.83 2.04 -7.16
C TYR A 118 11.61 3.06 -6.32
N GLN A 119 12.87 2.79 -5.97
CA GLN A 119 13.71 3.72 -5.21
C GLN A 119 13.89 5.06 -5.95
N LYS A 120 14.10 5.04 -7.27
CA LYS A 120 14.14 6.25 -8.09
C LYS A 120 12.79 6.98 -8.09
N LEU A 121 11.67 6.26 -8.17
CA LEU A 121 10.34 6.88 -8.09
C LEU A 121 10.14 7.60 -6.76
N VAL A 122 10.48 6.96 -5.64
CA VAL A 122 10.45 7.56 -4.29
C VAL A 122 11.33 8.80 -4.24
N GLN A 123 12.57 8.73 -4.73
CA GLN A 123 13.46 9.89 -4.78
C GLN A 123 12.86 11.06 -5.59
N ARG A 124 12.25 10.77 -6.74
CA ARG A 124 11.65 11.80 -7.60
C ARG A 124 10.40 12.42 -6.97
N MET A 125 9.60 11.63 -6.27
CA MET A 125 8.48 12.12 -5.45
C MET A 125 8.99 13.01 -4.32
N TYR A 126 10.04 12.59 -3.59
CA TYR A 126 10.65 13.38 -2.52
C TYR A 126 11.20 14.72 -3.03
N ASN A 127 11.80 14.72 -4.22
CA ASN A 127 12.30 15.93 -4.88
C ASN A 127 11.19 16.85 -5.43
N GLY A 128 9.91 16.44 -5.34
CA GLY A 128 8.76 17.19 -5.83
C GLY A 128 8.58 17.14 -7.35
N GLU A 129 9.21 16.20 -8.06
CA GLU A 129 8.97 16.00 -9.50
C GLU A 129 7.59 15.37 -9.76
N TYR A 130 7.08 14.63 -8.80
CA TYR A 130 5.77 14.02 -8.82
C TYR A 130 5.01 14.35 -7.54
N GLU A 131 3.74 14.72 -7.70
CA GLU A 131 2.82 15.00 -6.59
C GLU A 131 1.65 14.02 -6.64
N VAL A 132 1.28 13.48 -5.48
CA VAL A 132 0.11 12.61 -5.34
C VAL A 132 -1.08 13.47 -4.96
N SER A 133 -2.07 13.54 -5.85
CA SER A 133 -3.34 14.21 -5.53
C SER A 133 -4.09 13.44 -4.44
N SER A 134 -4.64 14.18 -3.48
CA SER A 134 -5.58 13.65 -2.48
C SER A 134 -7.06 13.86 -2.87
N ASP A 135 -7.30 14.41 -4.07
CA ASP A 135 -8.67 14.57 -4.58
C ASP A 135 -9.31 13.22 -4.88
N SER A 136 -10.45 12.97 -4.27
CA SER A 136 -11.27 11.77 -4.44
C SER A 136 -12.65 12.06 -5.04
N THR A 137 -12.88 13.30 -5.47
CA THR A 137 -14.18 13.77 -5.99
C THR A 137 -14.31 13.57 -7.48
N THR A 138 -13.18 13.49 -8.20
CA THR A 138 -13.13 13.27 -9.65
C THR A 138 -12.33 12.04 -9.99
N PHE A 139 -12.78 11.30 -10.99
CA PHE A 139 -11.99 10.22 -11.57
C PHE A 139 -10.73 10.80 -12.23
N PRO A 140 -9.54 10.20 -12.04
CA PRO A 140 -8.30 10.74 -12.57
C PRO A 140 -8.29 10.75 -14.10
N GLU A 141 -7.67 11.78 -14.69
CA GLU A 141 -7.33 11.76 -16.11
C GLU A 141 -6.16 10.80 -16.34
N THR A 142 -6.37 9.76 -17.14
CA THR A 142 -5.38 8.71 -17.38
C THR A 142 -5.16 8.48 -18.87
N GLU A 143 -3.91 8.27 -19.26
CA GLU A 143 -3.57 7.80 -20.62
C GLU A 143 -3.95 6.33 -20.82
N ILE A 144 -4.01 5.57 -19.73
CA ILE A 144 -4.47 4.18 -19.72
C ILE A 144 -6.00 4.11 -19.61
N THR A 145 -6.57 2.98 -20.03
CA THR A 145 -7.99 2.72 -19.77
C THR A 145 -8.17 2.41 -18.29
N ALA A 146 -8.83 3.30 -17.56
CA ALA A 146 -9.27 3.08 -16.21
C ALA A 146 -10.81 2.99 -16.19
N THR A 147 -11.36 1.97 -15.54
CA THR A 147 -12.80 1.71 -15.47
C THR A 147 -13.28 1.84 -14.03
N ASP A 148 -14.19 2.77 -13.79
CA ASP A 148 -14.92 2.82 -12.52
C ASP A 148 -16.16 1.91 -12.58
N TYR A 149 -16.25 0.96 -11.65
CA TYR A 149 -17.41 0.08 -11.50
C TYR A 149 -18.46 0.65 -10.52
N GLY A 150 -18.23 1.83 -9.96
CA GLY A 150 -19.06 2.47 -8.95
C GLY A 150 -19.00 1.79 -7.58
N SER A 151 -19.75 2.32 -6.63
CA SER A 151 -19.91 1.69 -5.32
C SER A 151 -20.65 0.36 -5.45
N ILE A 152 -20.10 -0.69 -4.86
CA ILE A 152 -20.84 -1.95 -4.64
C ILE A 152 -21.99 -1.64 -3.68
N LYS A 153 -23.23 -1.89 -4.10
CA LYS A 153 -24.41 -1.86 -3.22
C LYS A 153 -24.55 -3.17 -2.47
#